data_AF-A0A0R3QGB7-F1
#
_entry.id   AF-A0A0R3QGB7-F1
#
_cell.length_a   1.000
_cell.length_b   1.000
_cell.length_c   1.000
_cell.angle_alpha   90.00
_cell.angle_beta   90.00
_cell.angle_gamma   90.00
#
_symmetry.space_group_name_H-M   'P 1'
#
loop_
_entity.id
_entity.type
_entity.pdbx_description
1 polymer ?
#
loop_
_entity_poly.entity_id
_entity_poly.type
_entity_poly.pdbx_seq_one_letter_code
_entity_poly.pdbx_strand_id
1 'polypeptide(L)'
;MVMKTVKMHWEMEITLTKSHLDQRVVMIRQDVYGSVRGQRKNDYLTSINAGDEEEDAEDELVGPMAAAKAAYSAPKRFIEEAARHGQGDDPFAETRTKTIAERQSNYQARARQRQISPERADMFADQTPDIRDRSYAQIMKEQMLREETVCY
;
A
#
# COMPACT_ATOMS: atom_id res chain seq x y z
N MET A 1 34.54 -45.63 35.44
CA MET A 1 35.08 -44.24 35.48
C MET A 1 35.13 -43.59 34.09
N VAL A 2 35.52 -44.30 33.03
CA VAL A 2 35.66 -43.78 31.65
C VAL A 2 34.38 -43.15 31.06
N MET A 3 33.19 -43.70 31.35
CA MET A 3 31.94 -43.15 30.80
C MET A 3 31.58 -41.77 31.38
N LYS A 4 32.02 -41.47 32.62
CA LYS A 4 31.77 -40.15 33.22
C LYS A 4 32.64 -39.08 32.56
N THR A 5 33.92 -39.36 32.27
CA THR A 5 34.82 -38.40 31.64
C THR A 5 34.40 -38.06 30.20
N VAL A 6 33.90 -39.04 29.44
CA VAL A 6 33.39 -38.80 28.08
C VAL A 6 32.12 -37.93 28.09
N LYS A 7 31.21 -38.18 29.04
CA LYS A 7 30.00 -37.35 29.20
C LYS A 7 30.33 -35.91 29.59
N MET A 8 31.26 -35.72 30.52
CA MET A 8 31.71 -34.37 30.93
C MET A 8 32.39 -33.63 29.78
N HIS A 9 33.21 -34.30 28.97
CA HIS A 9 33.86 -33.70 27.80
C HIS A 9 32.82 -33.25 26.75
N TRP A 10 31.85 -34.11 26.46
CA TRP A 10 30.78 -33.80 25.50
C TRP A 10 29.88 -32.64 25.99
N GLU A 11 29.58 -32.59 27.28
CA GLU A 11 28.83 -31.48 27.89
C GLU A 11 29.62 -30.16 27.86
N MET A 12 30.95 -30.20 28.00
CA MET A 12 31.80 -29.01 27.85
C MET A 12 31.84 -28.50 26.40
N GLU A 13 31.88 -29.38 25.40
CA GLU A 13 31.85 -28.99 23.99
C GLU A 13 30.51 -28.33 23.60
N ILE A 14 29.40 -28.85 24.12
CA ILE A 14 28.06 -28.28 23.88
C ILE A 14 27.93 -26.88 24.48
N THR A 15 28.44 -26.67 25.70
CA THR A 15 28.39 -25.35 26.35
C THR A 15 29.26 -24.32 25.62
N LEU A 16 30.45 -24.73 25.16
CA LEU A 16 31.34 -23.87 24.38
C LEU A 16 30.72 -23.45 23.04
N THR A 17 30.13 -24.40 22.30
CA THR A 17 29.48 -24.12 21.02
C THR A 17 28.24 -23.24 21.16
N LYS A 18 27.43 -23.44 22.21
CA LYS A 18 26.29 -22.58 22.53
C LYS A 18 26.71 -21.16 22.87
N SER A 19 27.77 -20.98 23.66
CA SER A 19 28.30 -19.65 24.01
C SER A 19 28.77 -18.87 22.78
N HIS A 20 29.41 -19.54 21.82
CA HIS A 20 29.87 -18.93 20.57
C HIS A 20 28.71 -18.55 19.65
N LEU A 21 27.66 -19.38 19.61
CA LEU A 21 26.44 -19.07 18.86
C LEU A 21 25.71 -17.86 19.45
N ASP A 22 25.59 -17.80 20.79
CA ASP A 22 24.94 -16.69 21.49
C ASP A 22 25.71 -15.38 21.28
N GLN A 23 27.05 -15.40 21.33
CA GLN A 23 27.89 -14.24 21.00
C GLN A 23 27.65 -13.76 19.55
N ARG A 24 27.56 -14.68 18.58
CA ARG A 24 27.30 -14.31 17.18
C ARG A 24 25.90 -13.73 16.98
N VAL A 25 24.89 -14.26 17.66
CA VAL A 25 23.52 -13.73 17.59
C VAL A 25 23.43 -12.33 18.19
N VAL A 26 24.13 -12.05 19.29
CA VAL A 26 24.18 -10.71 19.90
C VAL A 26 24.84 -9.70 18.96
N MET A 27 25.95 -10.07 18.30
CA MET A 27 26.62 -9.19 17.33
C MET A 27 25.73 -8.86 16.12
N ILE A 28 25.06 -9.87 15.54
CA ILE A 28 24.14 -9.67 14.41
C ILE A 28 22.97 -8.75 14.78
N ARG A 29 22.42 -8.88 15.99
CA ARG A 29 21.33 -8.01 16.47
C ARG A 29 21.78 -6.55 16.59
N GLN A 30 23.02 -6.32 17.04
CA GLN A 30 23.54 -4.97 17.21
C GLN A 30 23.85 -4.31 15.86
N ASP A 31 24.34 -5.07 14.88
CA ASP A 31 24.65 -4.55 13.54
C ASP A 31 23.39 -4.19 12.73
N VAL A 32 22.33 -5.00 12.81
CA VAL A 32 21.08 -4.78 12.05
C VAL A 32 20.28 -3.59 12.60
N TYR A 33 20.22 -3.43 13.93
CA TYR A 33 19.40 -2.37 14.55
C TYR A 33 20.19 -1.11 14.93
N GLY A 34 21.52 -1.18 15.02
CA GLY A 34 22.40 -0.04 15.31
C GLY A 34 22.76 0.80 14.09
N SER A 35 22.83 0.19 12.90
CA SER A 35 23.25 0.85 11.67
C SER A 35 22.21 1.82 11.07
N VAL A 36 20.91 1.56 11.26
CA VAL A 36 19.85 2.26 10.52
C VAL A 36 19.43 3.60 11.16
N ARG A 37 19.81 3.88 12.42
CA ARG A 37 19.39 5.11 13.13
C ARG A 37 20.43 6.23 13.21
N GLY A 38 21.69 5.98 12.84
CA GLY A 38 22.80 6.87 13.21
C GLY A 38 23.16 7.97 12.20
N GLN A 39 22.82 7.83 10.92
CA GLN A 39 23.41 8.66 9.85
C GLN A 39 22.42 9.32 8.89
N ARG A 40 21.13 8.98 8.94
CA ARG A 40 20.09 9.48 8.01
C ARG A 40 19.20 10.59 8.59
N LYS A 41 19.41 10.97 9.85
CA LYS A 41 18.55 11.94 10.54
C LYS A 41 18.75 13.38 10.03
N ASN A 42 19.87 13.64 9.35
CA ASN A 42 20.20 14.94 8.78
C ASN A 42 19.74 15.09 7.31
N ASP A 43 19.26 14.01 6.67
CA ASP A 43 18.83 14.00 5.27
C ASP A 43 17.37 14.46 5.09
N TYR A 44 16.63 14.71 6.19
CA TYR A 44 15.23 15.12 6.16
C TYR A 44 15.04 16.53 6.74
N LEU A 45 14.25 17.34 6.05
CA LEU A 45 13.78 18.63 6.54
C LEU A 45 12.73 18.40 7.64
N THR A 46 12.91 19.04 8.81
CA THR A 46 12.02 18.92 9.97
C THR A 46 10.80 19.85 9.92
N SER A 47 10.69 20.66 8.86
CA SER A 47 9.59 21.59 8.64
C SER A 47 9.31 21.73 7.15
N ILE A 48 8.03 21.74 6.80
CA ILE A 48 7.54 22.07 5.47
C ILE A 48 7.19 23.56 5.51
N ASN A 49 7.56 24.32 4.48
CA ASN A 49 7.18 25.73 4.39
C ASN A 49 5.65 25.82 4.30
N ALA A 50 4.99 26.26 5.37
CA ALA A 50 3.57 26.56 5.42
C ALA A 50 3.33 28.05 5.10
N GLY A 51 4.08 28.59 4.14
CA GLY A 51 3.69 29.86 3.54
C GLY A 51 2.40 29.59 2.79
N ASP A 52 1.35 30.32 3.16
CA ASP A 52 0.15 30.46 2.34
C ASP A 52 0.60 30.58 0.89
N GLU A 53 0.25 29.58 0.08
CA GLU A 53 0.06 29.81 -1.33
C GLU A 53 -0.97 30.94 -1.37
N GLU A 54 -0.51 32.18 -1.55
CA GLU A 54 -1.36 33.27 -1.99
C GLU A 54 -2.15 32.67 -3.13
N GLU A 55 -3.44 32.48 -2.86
CA GLU A 55 -4.55 32.34 -3.77
C GLU A 55 -4.07 32.74 -5.15
N ASP A 56 -3.66 31.75 -5.95
CA ASP A 56 -3.32 31.94 -7.36
C ASP A 56 -4.66 32.34 -7.97
N ALA A 57 -4.93 33.65 -7.89
CA ALA A 57 -6.02 34.33 -8.52
C ALA A 57 -5.91 33.88 -9.96
N GLU A 58 -6.83 32.99 -10.30
CA GLU A 58 -7.09 32.48 -11.61
C GLU A 58 -7.16 33.68 -12.52
N ASP A 59 -5.99 33.95 -13.11
CA ASP A 59 -5.72 35.09 -13.96
C ASP A 59 -6.72 34.96 -15.10
N GLU A 60 -7.85 35.65 -14.97
CA GLU A 60 -8.90 35.74 -15.96
C GLU A 60 -8.27 36.49 -17.13
N LEU A 61 -7.53 35.74 -17.95
CA LEU A 61 -6.79 36.25 -19.08
C LEU A 61 -7.79 36.58 -20.19
N VAL A 62 -8.62 37.60 -19.98
CA VAL A 62 -9.56 38.12 -20.98
C VAL A 62 -8.78 38.96 -21.97
N GLY A 63 -8.11 38.31 -22.90
CA GLY A 63 -7.34 38.96 -23.94
C GLY A 63 -7.01 38.03 -25.11
N PRO A 64 -6.52 38.56 -26.24
CA PRO A 64 -6.23 37.79 -27.46
C PRO A 64 -5.23 36.64 -27.23
N MET A 65 -4.55 36.63 -26.08
CA MET A 65 -3.63 35.60 -25.62
C MET A 65 -4.35 34.32 -25.14
N ALA A 66 -5.59 34.41 -24.62
CA ALA A 66 -6.42 33.24 -24.34
C ALA A 66 -6.92 32.56 -25.63
N ALA A 67 -7.25 33.35 -26.65
CA ALA A 67 -7.58 32.84 -27.98
C ALA A 67 -6.36 32.20 -28.67
N ALA A 68 -5.16 32.76 -28.48
CA ALA A 68 -3.91 32.16 -28.95
C ALA A 68 -3.62 30.82 -28.26
N LYS A 69 -3.85 30.70 -26.94
CA LYS A 69 -3.74 29.43 -26.20
C LYS A 69 -4.75 28.38 -26.69
N ALA A 70 -5.97 28.78 -27.10
CA ALA A 70 -6.94 27.88 -27.74
C ALA A 70 -6.48 27.40 -29.14
N ALA A 71 -5.61 28.16 -29.82
CA ALA A 71 -5.02 27.79 -31.11
C ALA A 71 -3.78 26.88 -30.99
N TYR A 72 -3.22 26.69 -29.79
CA TYR A 72 -2.20 25.67 -29.49
C TYR A 72 -2.81 24.28 -29.23
N SER A 73 -4.04 24.05 -29.68
CA SER A 73 -4.61 22.72 -29.76
C SER A 73 -4.04 22.01 -30.99
N ALA A 74 -3.45 20.83 -30.79
CA ALA A 74 -2.89 20.03 -31.87
C ALA A 74 -3.89 19.89 -33.04
N PRO A 75 -3.43 19.84 -34.30
CA PRO A 75 -4.32 19.71 -35.45
C PRO A 75 -5.29 18.54 -35.28
N LYS A 76 -6.59 18.77 -35.50
CA LYS A 76 -7.67 17.77 -35.27
C LYS A 76 -7.38 16.39 -35.85
N ARG A 77 -6.63 16.33 -36.96
CA ARG A 77 -6.11 15.10 -37.58
C ARG A 77 -5.32 14.22 -36.61
N PHE A 78 -4.40 14.80 -35.84
CA PHE A 78 -3.57 14.07 -34.89
C PHE A 78 -4.37 13.62 -33.66
N ILE A 79 -5.40 14.38 -33.26
CA ILE A 79 -6.30 13.99 -32.17
C ILE A 79 -7.17 12.80 -32.60
N GLU A 80 -7.71 12.83 -33.83
CA GLU A 80 -8.48 11.71 -34.39
C GLU A 80 -7.64 10.45 -34.60
N GLU A 81 -6.38 10.60 -35.04
CA GLU A 81 -5.43 9.50 -35.19
C GLU A 81 -5.04 8.89 -33.84
N ALA A 82 -4.70 9.72 -32.85
CA ALA A 82 -4.43 9.28 -31.48
C ALA A 82 -5.65 8.61 -30.83
N ALA A 83 -6.87 9.10 -31.09
CA ALA A 83 -8.10 8.47 -30.61
C ALA A 83 -8.39 7.12 -31.30
N ARG A 84 -8.00 6.95 -32.57
CA ARG A 84 -8.08 5.65 -33.27
C ARG A 84 -7.06 4.64 -32.73
N HIS A 85 -5.86 5.09 -32.37
CA HIS A 85 -4.81 4.26 -31.77
C HIS A 85 -4.95 4.09 -30.25
N GLY A 86 -5.82 4.88 -29.60
CA GLY A 86 -6.12 4.80 -28.17
C GLY A 86 -6.97 3.61 -27.75
N GLN A 87 -7.35 2.73 -28.69
CA GLN A 87 -8.05 1.48 -28.44
C GLN A 87 -7.11 0.43 -27.79
N GLY A 88 -6.43 0.78 -26.70
CA GLY A 88 -5.79 -0.13 -25.73
C GLY A 88 -4.68 -1.06 -26.21
N ASP A 89 -4.45 -1.18 -27.52
CA ASP A 89 -3.46 -2.08 -28.07
C ASP A 89 -2.08 -1.45 -27.94
N ASP A 90 -1.27 -2.06 -27.07
CA ASP A 90 0.13 -1.67 -26.85
C ASP A 90 0.88 -1.71 -28.20
N PRO A 91 1.46 -0.59 -28.68
CA PRO A 91 2.21 -0.56 -29.93
C PRO A 91 3.45 -1.47 -29.91
N PHE A 92 3.89 -1.90 -28.73
CA PHE A 92 4.97 -2.87 -28.54
C PHE A 92 4.46 -4.27 -28.22
N ALA A 93 3.18 -4.59 -28.44
CA ALA A 93 2.61 -5.90 -28.13
C ALA A 93 3.40 -7.07 -28.73
N GLU A 94 3.99 -6.88 -29.91
CA GLU A 94 4.79 -7.89 -30.61
C GLU A 94 6.25 -7.98 -30.12
N THR A 95 6.85 -6.86 -29.73
CA THR A 95 8.28 -6.77 -29.35
C THR A 95 8.51 -6.86 -27.85
N ARG A 96 7.49 -6.59 -27.05
CA ARG A 96 7.58 -6.66 -25.59
C ARG A 96 7.82 -8.08 -25.14
N THR A 97 8.54 -8.21 -24.03
CA THR A 97 8.68 -9.51 -23.38
C THR A 97 7.32 -9.98 -22.87
N LYS A 98 6.88 -11.16 -23.30
CA LYS A 98 5.60 -11.76 -22.88
C LYS A 98 5.46 -11.76 -21.36
N THR A 99 4.28 -11.41 -20.83
CA THR A 99 4.05 -11.41 -19.38
C THR A 99 4.04 -12.83 -18.81
N ILE A 100 4.21 -12.97 -17.49
CA ILE A 100 4.12 -14.30 -16.84
C ILE A 100 2.73 -14.92 -17.07
N ALA A 101 1.68 -14.11 -17.16
CA ALA A 101 0.33 -14.57 -17.45
C ALA A 101 0.21 -15.21 -18.84
N GLU A 102 0.83 -14.63 -19.86
CA GLU A 102 0.81 -15.12 -21.24
C GLU A 102 1.63 -16.41 -21.43
N ARG A 103 2.64 -16.61 -20.58
CA ARG A 103 3.50 -17.80 -20.63
C ARG A 103 2.89 -19.01 -19.90
N GLN A 104 1.89 -18.79 -19.05
CA GLN A 104 1.34 -19.80 -18.17
C GLN A 104 0.15 -20.55 -18.80
N SER A 105 -0.04 -21.81 -18.41
CA SER A 105 -1.20 -22.60 -18.84
C SER A 105 -2.48 -22.21 -18.09
N ASN A 106 -3.64 -22.63 -18.61
CA ASN A 106 -4.94 -22.43 -17.94
C ASN A 106 -4.97 -22.99 -16.51
N TYR A 107 -4.26 -24.09 -16.24
CA TYR A 107 -4.17 -24.67 -14.90
C TYR A 107 -3.37 -23.76 -13.94
N GLN A 108 -2.26 -23.20 -14.42
CA GLN A 108 -1.45 -22.25 -13.63
C GLN A 108 -2.19 -20.92 -13.41
N ALA A 109 -2.98 -20.47 -14.39
CA ALA A 109 -3.82 -19.28 -14.25
C ALA A 109 -4.82 -19.41 -13.10
N ARG A 110 -5.41 -20.61 -12.90
CA ARG A 110 -6.32 -20.88 -11.77
C ARG A 110 -5.65 -20.72 -10.40
N ALA A 111 -4.34 -20.94 -10.30
CA ALA A 111 -3.62 -20.75 -9.04
C ALA A 111 -3.67 -19.30 -8.55
N ARG A 112 -3.72 -18.31 -9.47
CA ARG A 112 -3.85 -16.88 -9.14
C ARG A 112 -5.21 -16.50 -8.55
N GLN A 113 -6.24 -17.30 -8.81
CA GLN A 113 -7.60 -17.05 -8.34
C GLN A 113 -7.90 -17.75 -7.01
N ARG A 114 -6.92 -18.46 -6.43
CA ARG A 114 -7.11 -19.16 -5.15
C ARG A 114 -7.05 -18.15 -4.00
N GLN A 115 -7.96 -18.30 -3.04
CA GLN A 115 -7.86 -17.61 -1.75
C GLN A 115 -6.64 -18.14 -1.00
N ILE A 116 -5.61 -17.31 -0.85
CA ILE A 116 -4.32 -17.69 -0.26
C ILE A 116 -4.41 -17.71 1.26
N SER A 117 -5.17 -16.77 1.83
CA SER A 117 -5.45 -16.72 3.25
C SER A 117 -6.87 -17.21 3.52
N PRO A 118 -7.13 -17.76 4.72
CA PRO A 118 -8.49 -17.86 5.23
C PRO A 118 -9.20 -16.52 5.13
N GLU A 119 -10.53 -16.56 5.05
CA GLU A 119 -11.35 -15.36 5.17
C GLU A 119 -11.04 -14.67 6.49
N ARG A 120 -10.81 -13.36 6.45
CA ARG A 120 -10.56 -12.60 7.67
C ARG A 120 -11.89 -12.50 8.41
N ALA A 121 -11.96 -13.04 9.62
CA ALA A 121 -13.11 -12.84 10.47
C ALA A 121 -13.29 -11.33 10.71
N ASP A 122 -14.40 -10.78 10.24
CA ASP A 122 -14.78 -9.41 10.54
C ASP A 122 -15.08 -9.30 12.04
N MET A 123 -14.28 -8.51 12.75
CA MET A 123 -14.43 -8.30 14.20
C MET A 123 -15.72 -7.56 14.56
N PHE A 124 -16.37 -6.93 13.59
CA PHE A 124 -17.61 -6.18 13.78
C PHE A 124 -18.83 -6.88 13.18
N ALA A 125 -18.69 -8.11 12.70
CA ALA A 125 -19.82 -8.88 12.17
C ALA A 125 -20.96 -9.00 13.21
N ASP A 126 -20.62 -9.18 14.49
CA ASP A 126 -21.60 -9.26 15.57
C ASP A 126 -22.08 -7.89 16.08
N GLN A 127 -21.30 -6.82 15.82
CA GLN A 127 -21.54 -5.47 16.35
C GLN A 127 -22.21 -4.54 15.33
N THR A 128 -22.32 -4.97 14.07
CA THR A 128 -23.01 -4.24 13.02
C THR A 128 -24.45 -4.72 12.99
N PRO A 129 -25.40 -4.05 13.69
CA PRO A 129 -26.80 -4.46 13.63
C PRO A 129 -27.29 -4.40 12.19
N ASP A 130 -27.90 -5.49 11.71
CA ASP A 130 -28.52 -5.48 10.39
C ASP A 130 -29.66 -4.46 10.39
N ILE A 131 -29.91 -3.84 9.23
CA ILE A 131 -31.00 -2.87 9.04
C ILE A 131 -32.36 -3.51 9.40
N ARG A 132 -32.46 -4.84 9.30
CA ARG A 132 -33.62 -5.65 9.65
C ARG A 132 -33.84 -5.84 11.15
N ASP A 133 -32.82 -5.64 11.98
CA ASP A 133 -32.91 -5.81 13.44
C ASP A 133 -33.41 -4.54 14.15
N ARG A 134 -33.74 -3.48 13.39
CA ARG A 134 -34.27 -2.23 13.94
C ARG A 134 -35.66 -2.46 14.54
N SER A 135 -35.73 -2.45 15.87
CA SER A 135 -36.99 -2.54 16.60
C SER A 135 -37.79 -1.22 16.52
N TYR A 136 -39.12 -1.31 16.67
CA TYR A 136 -40.02 -0.16 16.67
C TYR A 136 -39.59 0.95 17.64
N ALA A 137 -39.10 0.60 18.82
CA ALA A 137 -38.65 1.57 19.82
C ALA A 137 -37.45 2.41 19.33
N GLN A 138 -36.57 1.83 18.51
CA GLN A 138 -35.41 2.51 17.94
C GLN A 138 -35.82 3.45 16.80
N ILE A 139 -36.79 3.02 15.98
CA ILE A 139 -37.38 3.84 14.91
C ILE A 139 -38.06 5.08 15.47
N MET A 140 -38.83 4.95 16.56
CA MET A 140 -39.48 6.11 17.18
C MET A 140 -38.48 7.13 17.73
N LYS A 141 -37.38 6.66 18.35
CA LYS A 141 -36.31 7.54 18.83
C LYS A 141 -35.59 8.25 17.69
N GLU A 142 -35.31 7.54 16.60
CA GLU A 142 -34.70 8.12 15.40
C GLU A 142 -35.59 9.20 14.78
N GLN A 143 -36.90 8.98 14.72
CA GLN A 143 -37.86 9.98 14.24
C GLN A 143 -37.84 11.24 15.09
N MET A 144 -37.88 11.11 16.42
CA MET A 144 -37.81 12.27 17.33
C MET A 144 -36.49 13.05 17.16
N LEU A 145 -35.35 12.35 17.11
CA LEU A 145 -34.05 12.99 16.93
C LEU A 145 -33.91 13.69 15.56
N ARG A 146 -34.52 13.09 14.53
CA ARG A 146 -34.54 13.64 13.18
C ARG A 146 -35.38 14.92 13.13
N GLU A 147 -36.51 14.97 13.83
CA GLU A 147 -37.31 16.18 13.98
C GLU A 147 -36.53 17.29 14.69
N GLU A 148 -35.81 16.97 15.76
CA GLU A 148 -34.98 17.93 16.50
C GLU A 148 -33.84 18.53 15.66
N THR A 149 -33.18 17.70 14.84
CA THR A 149 -32.03 18.11 14.01
C THR A 149 -32.41 18.86 12.73
N VAL A 150 -33.60 18.62 12.18
CA VAL A 150 -34.11 19.33 11.00
C VAL A 150 -34.67 20.72 11.38
N CYS A 151 -34.99 20.95 12.65
CA CYS A 151 -35.50 22.23 13.15
C CYS A 151 -34.41 23.25 13.54
N TYR A 152 -33.15 23.04 13.11
CA TYR A 152 -32.04 24.00 13.22
C TYR A 152 -31.54 24.45 11.84
#